data_AF-Q8CZA5-F1
#
_entry.id   AF-Q8CZA5-F1
#
_cell.length_a   1.000
_cell.length_b   1.000
_cell.length_c   1.000
_cell.angle_alpha   90.00
_cell.angle_beta   90.00
_cell.angle_gamma   90.00
#
_symmetry.space_group_name_H-M   'P 1'
#
loop_
_entity.id
_entity.type
_entity.pdbx_description
1 polymer ?
#
loop_
_entity_poly.entity_id
_entity_poly.type
_entity_poly.pdbx_seq_one_letter_code
_entity_poly.pdbx_strand_id
1 'polypeptide(L)' 'MGIKMEKIFVIIFFVCLFISSITFLAYDFVSEEIKKLIIWMNVVFLILIIAMIIYPKLRK' A
#
# COMPACT_ATOMS: atom_id res chain seq x y z
N MET A 1 8.04 -4.48 -22.67
CA MET A 1 8.01 -3.53 -21.52
C MET A 1 7.01 -3.90 -20.42
N GLY A 2 5.98 -4.74 -20.66
CA GLY A 2 4.94 -5.07 -19.66
C GLY A 2 5.44 -5.84 -18.44
N ILE A 3 6.18 -6.93 -18.64
CA ILE A 3 6.61 -7.84 -17.55
C ILE A 3 7.50 -7.15 -16.50
N LYS A 4 8.32 -6.16 -16.89
CA LYS A 4 9.18 -5.42 -15.94
C LYS A 4 8.36 -4.55 -15.00
N MET A 5 7.31 -3.90 -15.50
CA MET A 5 6.43 -3.03 -14.69
C MET A 5 5.58 -3.86 -13.72
N GLU A 6 5.05 -5.00 -14.18
CA GLU A 6 4.27 -5.92 -13.33
C GLU A 6 5.08 -6.41 -12.12
N LYS A 7 6.34 -6.81 -12.33
CA LYS A 7 7.23 -7.20 -11.22
C LYS A 7 7.43 -6.07 -10.21
N ILE A 8 7.62 -4.84 -10.69
CA ILE A 8 7.77 -3.66 -9.83
C ILE A 8 6.48 -3.41 -9.03
N PHE A 9 5.32 -3.47 -9.67
CA PHE A 9 4.02 -3.30 -8.99
C PHE A 9 3.81 -4.36 -7.90
N VAL A 10 4.15 -5.62 -8.18
CA VAL A 10 4.07 -6.70 -7.19
C VAL A 10 5.01 -6.44 -6.00
N ILE A 11 6.24 -6.00 -6.24
CA ILE A 11 7.18 -5.64 -5.17
C ILE A 11 6.61 -4.50 -4.31
N ILE A 12 6.12 -3.43 -4.94
CA ILE A 12 5.53 -2.29 -4.21
C ILE A 12 4.31 -2.75 -3.39
N PHE A 13 3.45 -3.58 -3.97
CA PHE A 13 2.30 -4.16 -3.28
C PHE A 13 2.71 -4.93 -2.01
N PHE A 14 3.71 -5.82 -2.11
CA PHE A 14 4.22 -6.55 -0.95
C PHE A 14 4.85 -5.64 0.11
N VAL A 15 5.58 -4.60 -0.31
CA VAL A 15 6.16 -3.62 0.62
C VAL A 15 5.06 -2.85 1.36
N CYS A 16 4.02 -2.40 0.66
CA CYS A 16 2.86 -1.76 1.29
C CYS A 16 2.19 -2.70 2.29
N LEU A 17 1.92 -3.96 1.92
CA LEU A 17 1.33 -4.95 2.83
C LEU A 17 2.21 -5.22 4.07
N PHE A 18 3.53 -5.29 3.88
CA PHE A 18 4.47 -5.53 4.98
C PHE A 18 4.47 -4.37 5.98
N ILE A 19 4.53 -3.13 5.48
CA ILE A 19 4.46 -1.93 6.31
C ILE A 19 3.09 -1.82 7.00
N SER A 20 1.99 -2.09 6.28
CA SER A 20 0.64 -2.17 6.85
C SER A 20 0.55 -3.18 7.98
N SER A 21 1.12 -4.38 7.80
CA SER A 21 1.10 -5.43 8.83
C SER A 21 1.89 -5.02 10.07
N ILE A 22 3.09 -4.46 9.92
CA ILE A 22 3.91 -3.98 11.05
C ILE A 22 3.21 -2.84 11.80
N THR A 23 2.66 -1.87 11.06
CA THR A 23 1.98 -0.73 11.69
C THR A 23 0.68 -1.13 12.36
N PHE A 24 -0.05 -2.11 11.81
CA PHE A 24 -1.24 -2.66 12.46
C PHE A 24 -0.88 -3.44 13.73
N LEU A 25 0.23 -4.19 13.74
CA LEU A 25 0.71 -4.88 14.94
C LEU A 25 1.07 -3.89 16.06
N ALA A 26 1.63 -2.73 15.72
CA ALA A 26 1.95 -1.68 16.67
C ALA A 26 0.74 -0.80 17.05
N TYR A 27 -0.42 -0.95 16.40
CA TYR A 27 -1.55 -0.02 16.49
C TYR A 27 -2.09 0.14 17.91
N ASP A 28 -2.17 -0.95 18.68
CA ASP A 28 -2.67 -0.91 20.06
C ASP A 28 -1.65 -0.36 21.06
N PHE A 29 -0.38 -0.23 20.66
CA PHE A 29 0.72 0.22 21.52
C PHE A 29 1.11 1.68 21.31
N VAL A 30 0.46 2.38 20.38
CA VAL A 30 0.81 3.78 20.02
C VAL A 30 -0.25 4.79 20.47
N SER A 31 0.14 6.05 20.56
CA SER A 31 -0.76 7.17 20.90
C SER A 31 -1.83 7.38 19.84
N GLU A 32 -2.95 8.00 20.22
CA GLU A 32 -4.08 8.30 19.32
C GLU A 32 -3.68 9.12 18.08
N GLU A 33 -2.69 10.00 18.22
CA GLU A 33 -2.13 10.76 17.08
C GLU A 33 -1.46 9.84 16.06
N ILE A 34 -0.66 8.88 16.52
CA ILE A 34 0.01 7.90 15.65
C ILE A 34 -1.02 6.94 15.05
N LYS A 35 -2.05 6.54 15.78
CA LYS A 35 -3.15 5.72 15.23
C LYS A 35 -3.80 6.39 14.02
N LYS A 36 -4.09 7.69 14.09
CA LYS A 36 -4.62 8.46 12.96
C LYS A 36 -3.67 8.47 11.77
N LEU A 37 -2.36 8.60 12.01
CA LEU A 37 -1.34 8.52 10.96
C LEU A 37 -1.26 7.13 10.32
N ILE A 38 -1.34 6.06 11.11
CA ILE A 38 -1.36 4.68 10.62
C ILE A 38 -2.57 4.46 9.70
N ILE A 39 -3.76 4.88 10.13
CA ILE A 39 -4.98 4.76 9.31
C ILE A 39 -4.80 5.54 8.00
N TRP A 40 -4.34 6.80 8.08
CA TRP A 40 -4.11 7.64 6.90
C TRP A 40 -3.13 7.00 5.91
N MET A 41 -2.02 6.45 6.41
CA MET A 41 -1.03 5.75 5.59
C MET A 41 -1.62 4.52 4.89
N ASN A 42 -2.43 3.73 5.60
CA ASN A 42 -3.12 2.57 5.02
C ASN A 42 -4.12 2.98 3.93
N VAL A 43 -4.83 4.11 4.10
CA VAL A 43 -5.70 4.67 3.05
C VAL A 43 -4.90 5.08 1.82
N VAL A 44 -3.73 5.70 2.00
CA VAL A 44 -2.82 6.04 0.88
C VAL A 44 -2.35 4.78 0.15
N PHE A 45 -1.96 3.73 0.88
CA PHE A 45 -1.59 2.45 0.26
C PHE A 45 -2.75 1.83 -0.52
N LEU A 46 -3.97 1.88 0.00
CA LEU A 46 -5.15 1.40 -0.72
C LEU A 46 -5.34 2.14 -2.05
N ILE A 47 -5.25 3.48 -2.05
CA ILE A 47 -5.37 4.29 -3.27
C ILE A 47 -4.28 3.93 -4.28
N LEU A 48 -3.03 3.74 -3.82
CA LEU A 48 -1.92 3.32 -4.67
C LEU A 48 -2.19 1.95 -5.32
N ILE A 49 -2.67 0.98 -4.56
CA ILE A 49 -2.99 -0.36 -5.06
C ILE A 49 -4.12 -0.29 -6.09
N ILE A 50 -5.17 0.48 -5.83
CA ILE A 50 -6.26 0.71 -6.80
C ILE A 50 -5.72 1.34 -8.08
N ALA A 51 -4.86 2.36 -7.98
CA ALA A 51 -4.23 2.99 -9.13
C ALA A 51 -3.39 1.98 -9.95
N MET A 52 -2.66 1.09 -9.29
CA MET A 52 -1.88 0.03 -9.95
C MET A 52 -2.77 -1.00 -10.66
N ILE A 53 -3.93 -1.34 -10.10
CA ILE A 53 -4.90 -2.25 -10.74
C ILE A 53 -5.54 -1.60 -11.97
N ILE A 54 -5.79 -0.29 -11.91
CA ILE A 54 -6.40 0.48 -13.01
C ILE A 54 -5.39 0.76 -14.12
N TYR A 55 -4.12 1.01 -13.79
CA TYR A 55 -3.06 1.34 -14.75
C TYR A 55 -2.99 0.41 -15.99
N PRO A 56 -2.97 -0.93 -15.87
CA PRO A 56 -2.97 -1.82 -17.04
C PRO A 56 -4.29 -1.82 -17.80
N LYS A 57 -5.43 -1.48 -17.16
CA LYS A 57 -6.72 -1.36 -17.83
C LYS A 57 -6.83 -0.10 -18.68
N LEU A 58 -6.16 0.99 -18.28
CA LEU A 58 -6.09 2.25 -19.03
C LEU A 58 -5.07 2.21 -20.17
N ARG A 59 -4.17 1.22 -20.19
CA ARG A 59 -3.15 1.06 -21.24
C ARG A 59 -3.61 0.15 -22.41
N LYS A 60 -4.87 -0.28 -22.40
CA LYS A 60 -5.55 -0.88 -23.57
C LYS A 60 -6.26 0.21 -24.35
#